data_AF-A0A7T7XQ81-F1
#
_entry.id   AF-A0A7T7XQ81-F1
#
_cell.length_a   1.000
_cell.length_b   1.000
_cell.length_c   1.000
_cell.angle_alpha   90.00
_cell.angle_beta   90.00
_cell.angle_gamma   90.00
#
_symmetry.space_group_name_H-M   'P 1'
#
loop_
_entity.id
_entity.type
_entity.pdbx_description
1 polymer ?
#
loop_
_entity_poly.entity_id
_entity_poly.type
_entity_poly.pdbx_seq_one_letter_code
_entity_poly.pdbx_strand_id
1 'polypeptide(L)'
;MKKIFFIVFLTGVFQINAQEQLLIRDSYLLHLAIDNETYWEFDGPEIPYVFEKETIQLFPGEIVNFELIETENEKILLKAVKEVTDEENTIIVDFKQIVKDEDTREHNFMMLTVMNPFNRTIVYKAKIFLILYEKWVDTTIIPVREYLSSYEMWPDVIGTIVLYDFMYAD
;
A
#
# COMPACT_ATOMS: atom_id res chain seq x y z
N MET A 1 36.43 -12.38 -63.71
CA MET A 1 36.39 -12.87 -62.32
C MET A 1 35.71 -11.81 -61.45
N LYS A 2 34.96 -12.27 -60.45
CA LYS A 2 33.82 -11.63 -59.75
C LYS A 2 34.05 -10.20 -59.23
N LYS A 3 33.12 -9.30 -59.54
CA LYS A 3 32.66 -8.23 -58.63
C LYS A 3 31.43 -8.77 -57.89
N ILE A 4 31.28 -8.46 -56.60
CA ILE A 4 30.01 -8.13 -55.93
C ILE A 4 30.35 -7.64 -54.51
N PHE A 5 29.97 -6.40 -54.25
CA PHE A 5 29.84 -5.79 -52.92
C PHE A 5 28.70 -6.47 -52.17
N PHE A 6 28.85 -6.76 -50.88
CA PHE A 6 27.68 -6.90 -50.00
C PHE A 6 28.01 -6.35 -48.61
N ILE A 7 27.52 -5.14 -48.35
CA ILE A 7 27.34 -4.56 -47.03
C ILE A 7 26.08 -5.23 -46.47
N VAL A 8 26.19 -5.93 -45.34
CA VAL A 8 25.02 -6.32 -44.54
C VAL A 8 25.03 -5.48 -43.28
N PHE A 9 24.16 -4.48 -43.32
CA PHE A 9 23.62 -3.78 -42.16
C PHE A 9 22.54 -4.71 -41.57
N LEU A 10 22.66 -5.12 -40.31
CA LEU A 10 21.52 -5.65 -39.57
C LEU A 10 21.45 -4.97 -38.21
N THR A 11 20.69 -3.89 -38.19
CA THR A 11 20.19 -3.18 -37.02
C THR A 11 19.20 -4.04 -36.25
N GLY A 12 19.36 -4.02 -34.92
CA GLY A 12 18.27 -3.86 -33.96
C GLY A 12 17.42 -5.08 -33.67
N VAL A 13 17.45 -5.54 -32.41
CA VAL A 13 16.39 -5.19 -31.45
C VAL A 13 17.01 -5.16 -30.05
N PHE A 14 17.24 -3.97 -29.49
CA PHE A 14 17.34 -3.84 -28.02
C PHE A 14 15.90 -3.90 -27.50
N GLN A 15 15.44 -5.08 -27.10
CA GLN A 15 14.23 -5.21 -26.28
C GLN A 15 14.61 -4.70 -24.88
N ILE A 16 14.47 -3.40 -24.64
CA ILE A 16 14.46 -2.86 -23.29
C ILE A 16 13.09 -3.26 -22.72
N ASN A 17 13.02 -4.43 -22.09
CA ASN A 17 11.89 -4.76 -21.23
C ASN A 17 12.07 -3.97 -19.93
N ALA A 18 11.57 -2.74 -19.91
CA ALA A 18 11.25 -2.07 -18.66
C ALA A 18 9.96 -2.71 -18.12
N GLN A 19 10.06 -3.96 -17.67
CA GLN A 19 8.98 -4.56 -16.89
C GLN A 19 9.04 -3.85 -15.54
N GLU A 20 8.08 -2.96 -15.30
CA GLU A 20 7.97 -2.27 -14.01
C GLU A 20 7.91 -3.33 -12.91
N GLN A 21 8.96 -3.39 -12.10
CA GLN A 21 9.07 -4.39 -11.04
C GLN A 21 8.08 -4.01 -9.93
N LEU A 22 7.21 -4.94 -9.55
CA LEU A 22 6.33 -4.74 -8.39
C LEU A 22 7.18 -4.45 -7.16
N LEU A 23 6.81 -3.42 -6.40
CA LEU A 23 7.46 -3.17 -5.11
C LEU A 23 7.08 -4.28 -4.14
N ILE A 24 8.10 -5.01 -3.69
CA ILE A 24 7.98 -6.12 -2.76
C ILE A 24 8.38 -5.62 -1.37
N ARG A 25 7.58 -5.98 -0.36
CA ARG A 25 7.89 -5.80 1.05
C ARG A 25 8.98 -6.81 1.45
N ASP A 26 10.03 -6.35 2.10
CA ASP A 26 11.05 -7.23 2.69
C ASP A 26 10.45 -8.05 3.84
N SER A 27 10.92 -9.28 4.06
CA SER A 27 10.47 -10.07 5.21
C SER A 27 10.90 -9.44 6.54
N TYR A 28 10.00 -9.41 7.53
CA TYR A 28 10.33 -8.92 8.88
C TYR A 28 9.44 -9.58 9.94
N LEU A 29 9.89 -9.55 11.19
CA LEU A 29 9.07 -9.97 12.34
C LEU A 29 8.14 -8.83 12.74
N LEU A 30 6.84 -8.98 12.46
CA LEU A 30 5.83 -8.08 12.99
C LEU A 30 5.62 -8.40 14.47
N HIS A 31 5.72 -7.36 15.30
CA HIS A 31 5.62 -7.49 16.76
C HIS A 31 4.62 -6.45 17.28
N LEU A 32 3.44 -6.92 17.70
CA LEU A 32 2.34 -6.09 18.18
C LEU A 32 2.14 -6.28 19.67
N ALA A 33 2.03 -5.19 20.40
CA ALA A 33 1.66 -5.27 21.80
C ALA A 33 0.18 -5.58 21.96
N ILE A 34 -0.17 -6.47 22.89
CA ILE A 34 -1.56 -6.69 23.31
C ILE A 34 -1.79 -5.99 24.64
N ASP A 35 -0.89 -6.24 25.59
CA ASP A 35 -0.84 -5.61 26.91
C ASP A 35 0.64 -5.42 27.33
N ASN A 36 0.89 -5.10 28.60
CA ASN A 36 2.23 -4.80 29.11
C ASN A 36 3.17 -6.03 29.11
N GLU A 37 2.64 -7.23 29.03
CA GLU A 37 3.39 -8.48 29.15
C GLU A 37 3.29 -9.35 27.88
N THR A 38 2.22 -9.17 27.10
CA THR A 38 1.86 -10.04 25.99
C THR A 38 2.01 -9.35 24.65
N TYR A 39 2.67 -10.04 23.73
CA TYR A 39 2.86 -9.61 22.36
C TYR A 39 2.35 -10.67 21.38
N TRP A 40 1.84 -10.22 20.25
CA TRP A 40 1.58 -11.07 19.11
C TRP A 40 2.68 -10.89 18.08
N GLU A 41 3.19 -12.00 17.59
CA GLU A 41 4.29 -12.03 16.64
C GLU A 41 3.89 -12.78 15.38
N PHE A 42 4.34 -12.26 14.23
CA PHE A 42 4.10 -12.87 12.93
C PHE A 42 5.33 -12.68 12.05
N ASP A 43 5.84 -13.78 11.50
CA ASP A 43 6.87 -13.76 10.47
C ASP A 43 6.26 -13.25 9.17
N GLY A 44 6.41 -11.95 8.92
CA GLY A 44 5.98 -11.28 7.70
C GLY A 44 6.78 -11.79 6.49
N PRO A 45 6.14 -12.49 5.53
CA PRO A 45 6.85 -12.98 4.36
C PRO A 45 7.14 -11.86 3.37
N GLU A 46 8.11 -12.10 2.49
CA GLU A 46 8.37 -11.23 1.34
C GLU A 46 7.20 -11.33 0.34
N ILE A 47 6.39 -10.27 0.22
CA ILE A 47 5.17 -10.22 -0.61
C ILE A 47 4.96 -8.81 -1.20
N PRO A 48 4.27 -8.65 -2.34
CA PRO A 48 3.96 -7.32 -2.87
C PRO A 48 3.03 -6.53 -1.95
N TYR A 49 3.08 -5.20 -2.04
CA TYR A 49 2.11 -4.31 -1.37
C TYR A 49 0.76 -4.25 -2.09
N VAL A 50 0.78 -4.38 -3.41
CA VAL A 50 -0.41 -4.35 -4.28
C VAL A 50 -0.66 -5.74 -4.85
N PHE A 51 -1.87 -6.25 -4.65
CA PHE A 51 -2.36 -7.53 -5.13
C PHE A 51 -3.30 -7.36 -6.31
N GLU A 52 -3.82 -8.49 -6.83
CA GLU A 52 -4.86 -8.50 -7.86
C GLU A 52 -6.04 -7.59 -7.48
N LYS A 53 -6.67 -6.99 -8.50
CA LYS A 53 -7.81 -6.07 -8.34
C LYS A 53 -7.47 -4.84 -7.50
N GLU A 54 -6.25 -4.31 -7.67
CA GLU A 54 -5.84 -3.02 -7.13
C GLU A 54 -6.11 -2.96 -5.62
N THR A 55 -5.71 -4.03 -4.93
CA THR A 55 -5.91 -4.21 -3.50
C THR A 55 -4.58 -3.99 -2.79
N ILE A 56 -4.56 -3.08 -1.81
CA ILE A 56 -3.40 -2.83 -0.96
C ILE A 56 -3.52 -3.70 0.29
N GLN A 57 -2.43 -4.32 0.72
CA GLN A 57 -2.32 -4.90 2.05
C GLN A 57 -1.21 -4.20 2.83
N LEU A 58 -1.52 -3.79 4.07
CA LEU A 58 -0.57 -3.20 5.00
C LEU A 58 -0.55 -3.96 6.32
N PHE A 59 0.62 -3.98 6.94
CA PHE A 59 0.86 -4.39 8.31
C PHE A 59 1.16 -3.17 9.17
N PRO A 60 0.94 -3.23 10.49
CA PRO A 60 1.27 -2.11 11.37
C PRO A 60 2.76 -1.80 11.36
N GLY A 61 3.07 -0.50 11.40
CA GLY A 61 4.42 0.05 11.30
C GLY A 61 4.80 0.48 9.87
N GLU A 62 3.95 0.25 8.89
CA GLU A 62 4.25 0.54 7.48
C GLU A 62 3.77 1.92 7.06
N ILE A 63 4.65 2.64 6.35
CA ILE A 63 4.34 3.87 5.62
C ILE A 63 4.72 3.63 4.16
N VAL A 64 3.73 3.67 3.28
CA VAL A 64 3.91 3.30 1.87
C VAL A 64 3.29 4.35 0.97
N ASN A 65 4.00 4.67 -0.11
CA ASN A 65 3.55 5.60 -1.13
C ASN A 65 2.89 4.81 -2.27
N PHE A 66 1.72 5.25 -2.72
CA PHE A 66 1.01 4.66 -3.84
C PHE A 66 0.70 5.70 -4.90
N GLU A 67 1.24 5.50 -6.09
CA GLU A 67 0.82 6.24 -7.29
C GLU A 67 -0.56 5.73 -7.72
N LEU A 68 -1.49 6.66 -7.94
CA LEU A 68 -2.83 6.38 -8.44
C LEU A 68 -2.91 6.81 -9.90
N ILE A 69 -3.07 5.83 -10.79
CA ILE A 69 -3.14 6.05 -12.23
C ILE A 69 -4.59 5.90 -12.66
N GLU A 70 -5.20 7.01 -13.08
CA GLU A 70 -6.55 7.01 -13.65
C GLU A 70 -6.55 6.39 -15.04
N THR A 71 -7.53 5.49 -15.27
CA THR A 71 -7.73 4.85 -16.57
C THR A 71 -8.96 5.40 -17.27
N GLU A 72 -9.11 5.10 -18.57
CA GLU A 72 -10.23 5.58 -19.41
C GLU A 72 -11.64 5.24 -18.88
N ASN A 73 -11.77 4.34 -17.89
CA ASN A 73 -13.05 3.93 -17.29
C ASN A 73 -13.19 4.35 -15.82
N GLU A 74 -12.53 5.43 -15.38
CA GLU A 74 -12.55 5.94 -13.99
C GLU A 74 -12.03 4.93 -12.94
N LYS A 75 -11.44 3.82 -13.39
CA LYS A 75 -10.75 2.89 -12.50
C LYS A 75 -9.39 3.46 -12.15
N ILE A 76 -9.04 3.31 -10.87
CA ILE A 76 -7.75 3.68 -10.33
C ILE A 76 -6.86 2.45 -10.30
N LEU A 77 -5.75 2.49 -11.04
CA LEU A 77 -4.65 1.53 -10.88
C LEU A 77 -3.72 2.00 -9.77
N LEU A 78 -3.21 1.05 -8.99
CA LEU A 78 -2.33 1.33 -7.86
C LEU A 78 -0.93 0.78 -8.12
N LYS A 79 0.07 1.61 -7.85
CA LYS A 79 1.47 1.22 -7.90
C LYS A 79 2.17 1.69 -6.64
N ALA A 80 2.67 0.74 -5.86
CA ALA A 80 3.48 1.06 -4.70
C ALA A 80 4.88 1.53 -5.16
N VAL A 81 5.34 2.65 -4.62
CA VAL A 81 6.63 3.26 -4.98
C VAL A 81 7.49 3.52 -3.73
N LYS A 82 8.79 3.35 -3.88
CA LYS A 82 9.75 3.58 -2.80
C LYS A 82 10.02 5.06 -2.58
N GLU A 83 10.16 5.81 -3.67
CA GLU A 83 10.45 7.24 -3.68
C GLU A 83 9.33 7.95 -4.45
N VAL A 84 8.89 9.09 -3.94
CA VAL A 84 7.85 9.90 -4.58
C VAL A 84 8.51 10.76 -5.66
N THR A 85 8.28 10.42 -6.92
CA THR A 85 8.71 11.25 -8.06
C THR A 85 7.61 12.18 -8.57
N ASP A 86 6.36 11.87 -8.25
CA ASP A 86 5.18 12.64 -8.63
C ASP A 86 4.28 12.84 -7.39
N GLU A 87 4.49 13.95 -6.68
CA GLU A 87 3.75 14.28 -5.46
C GLU A 87 2.26 14.51 -5.71
N GLU A 88 1.90 14.99 -6.91
CA GLU A 88 0.51 15.30 -7.26
C GLU A 88 -0.32 14.03 -7.49
N ASN A 89 0.34 12.91 -7.82
CA ASN A 89 -0.31 11.64 -8.10
C ASN A 89 -0.08 10.54 -7.06
N THR A 90 0.49 10.87 -5.90
CA THR A 90 0.91 9.87 -4.91
C THR A 90 0.23 10.05 -3.55
N ILE A 91 -0.59 9.07 -3.15
CA ILE A 91 -1.08 9.01 -1.77
C ILE A 91 0.00 8.44 -0.85
N ILE A 92 -0.03 8.88 0.40
CA ILE A 92 0.77 8.31 1.48
C ILE A 92 -0.19 7.58 2.42
N VAL A 93 0.09 6.31 2.68
CA VAL A 93 -0.68 5.50 3.62
C VAL A 93 0.22 5.05 4.77
N ASP A 94 -0.14 5.43 5.99
CA ASP A 94 0.53 5.06 7.23
C ASP A 94 -0.43 4.22 8.08
N PHE A 95 -0.05 2.98 8.39
CA PHE A 95 -0.79 2.12 9.29
C PHE A 95 0.07 1.72 10.47
N LYS A 96 -0.34 2.07 11.69
CA LYS A 96 0.48 1.87 12.89
C LYS A 96 -0.33 1.50 14.13
N GLN A 97 0.34 0.83 15.05
CA GLN A 97 -0.13 0.67 16.42
C GLN A 97 0.32 1.88 17.24
N ILE A 98 -0.63 2.48 17.96
CA ILE A 98 -0.36 3.46 19.00
C ILE A 98 -0.44 2.75 20.35
N VAL A 99 0.61 2.93 21.16
CA VAL A 99 0.69 2.43 22.53
C VAL A 99 0.41 3.57 23.53
N LYS A 100 0.00 3.23 24.75
CA LYS A 100 -0.34 4.24 25.78
C LYS A 100 0.89 5.00 26.28
N ASP A 101 1.98 4.27 26.46
CA ASP A 101 3.25 4.74 26.99
C ASP A 101 4.38 3.89 26.39
N GLU A 102 5.54 4.49 26.13
CA GLU A 102 6.69 3.79 25.53
C GLU A 102 7.33 2.78 26.50
N ASP A 103 7.22 3.00 27.82
CA ASP A 103 7.77 2.12 28.84
C ASP A 103 6.89 0.88 29.04
N THR A 104 5.56 1.05 29.02
CA THR A 104 4.63 -0.08 29.20
C THR A 104 4.31 -0.81 27.90
N ARG A 105 4.42 -0.10 26.78
CA ARG A 105 4.06 -0.57 25.43
C ARG A 105 2.64 -1.12 25.32
N GLU A 106 1.74 -0.77 26.24
CA GLU A 106 0.36 -1.25 26.22
C GLU A 106 -0.36 -0.78 24.95
N HIS A 107 -1.11 -1.65 24.29
CA HIS A 107 -1.97 -1.22 23.19
C HIS A 107 -2.93 -0.11 23.62
N ASN A 108 -3.07 0.91 22.77
CA ASN A 108 -4.07 1.96 22.93
C ASN A 108 -5.09 1.92 21.79
N PHE A 109 -4.62 2.06 20.55
CA PHE A 109 -5.44 1.94 19.35
C PHE A 109 -4.56 1.69 18.12
N MET A 110 -5.16 1.14 17.07
CA MET A 110 -4.58 1.13 15.72
C MET A 110 -4.99 2.41 15.00
N MET A 111 -4.13 2.92 14.15
CA MET A 111 -4.38 4.13 13.37
C MET A 111 -4.01 3.91 11.90
N LEU A 112 -4.95 4.21 11.01
CA LEU A 112 -4.71 4.37 9.58
C LEU A 112 -4.77 5.86 9.23
N THR A 113 -3.73 6.36 8.58
CA THR A 113 -3.70 7.69 7.98
C THR A 113 -3.57 7.55 6.47
N VAL A 114 -4.41 8.25 5.71
CA VAL A 114 -4.29 8.34 4.26
C VAL A 114 -4.25 9.80 3.86
N MET A 115 -3.18 10.23 3.20
CA MET A 115 -3.04 11.56 2.64
C MET A 115 -3.48 11.57 1.17
N ASN A 116 -4.40 12.47 0.83
CA ASN A 116 -4.87 12.68 -0.53
C ASN A 116 -4.25 13.97 -1.11
N PRO A 117 -3.35 13.90 -2.12
CA PRO A 117 -2.80 15.08 -2.78
C PRO A 117 -3.68 15.63 -3.90
N PHE A 118 -4.76 14.93 -4.28
CA PHE A 118 -5.58 15.27 -5.43
C PHE A 118 -6.56 16.40 -5.12
N ASN A 119 -7.04 17.04 -6.19
CA ASN A 119 -8.18 17.95 -6.18
C ASN A 119 -9.55 17.23 -6.20
N ARG A 120 -9.57 15.92 -5.94
CA ARG A 120 -10.76 15.08 -5.92
C ARG A 120 -10.80 14.26 -4.64
N THR A 121 -11.99 14.00 -4.14
CA THR A 121 -12.16 13.10 -2.99
C THR A 121 -11.88 11.66 -3.41
N ILE A 122 -11.10 10.92 -2.61
CA ILE A 122 -10.86 9.48 -2.80
C ILE A 122 -11.82 8.70 -1.90
N VAL A 123 -12.44 7.67 -2.46
CA VAL A 123 -13.23 6.67 -1.74
C VAL A 123 -12.61 5.30 -1.94
N TYR A 124 -12.58 4.50 -0.88
CA TYR A 124 -12.15 3.11 -0.89
C TYR A 124 -12.86 2.34 0.22
N LYS A 125 -12.75 1.01 0.19
CA LYS A 125 -13.23 0.11 1.24
C LYS A 125 -12.06 -0.48 1.99
N ALA A 126 -12.32 -0.94 3.22
CA ALA A 126 -11.31 -1.62 4.01
C ALA A 126 -11.83 -2.87 4.71
N LYS A 127 -10.94 -3.84 4.87
CA LYS A 127 -11.09 -5.02 5.72
C LYS A 127 -9.92 -5.11 6.67
N ILE A 128 -10.20 -5.48 7.91
CA ILE A 128 -9.17 -5.62 8.96
C ILE A 128 -9.16 -7.06 9.47
N PHE A 129 -7.98 -7.60 9.72
CA PHE A 129 -7.80 -8.88 10.38
C PHE A 129 -7.60 -8.66 11.88
N LEU A 130 -8.58 -9.06 12.68
CA LEU A 130 -8.52 -8.95 14.13
C LEU A 130 -7.80 -10.17 14.70
N ILE A 131 -6.64 -9.96 15.33
CA ILE A 131 -5.79 -11.08 15.78
C ILE A 131 -6.46 -11.90 16.88
N LEU A 132 -7.15 -11.26 17.83
CA LEU A 132 -7.76 -11.93 18.99
C LEU A 132 -8.96 -12.80 18.61
N TYR A 133 -9.57 -12.53 17.45
CA TYR A 133 -10.74 -13.24 16.96
C TYR A 133 -10.44 -14.10 15.73
N GLU A 134 -9.20 -14.06 15.22
CA GLU A 134 -8.72 -14.77 14.04
C GLU A 134 -9.66 -14.63 12.83
N LYS A 135 -10.20 -13.43 12.60
CA LYS A 135 -11.20 -13.19 11.56
C LYS A 135 -10.99 -11.87 10.84
N TRP A 136 -11.40 -11.87 9.57
CA TRP A 136 -11.58 -10.67 8.77
C TRP A 136 -12.94 -10.04 9.07
N VAL A 137 -12.95 -8.72 9.23
CA VAL A 137 -14.18 -7.93 9.32
C VAL A 137 -14.11 -6.75 8.35
N ASP A 138 -15.25 -6.43 7.74
CA ASP A 138 -15.41 -5.19 6.99
C ASP A 138 -15.44 -4.01 7.98
N THR A 139 -14.81 -2.90 7.60
CA THR A 139 -14.91 -1.63 8.34
C THR A 139 -15.37 -0.53 7.41
N THR A 140 -16.06 0.44 7.98
CA THR A 140 -16.38 1.69 7.29
C THR A 140 -15.14 2.58 7.30
N ILE A 141 -14.92 3.30 6.20
CA ILE A 141 -13.87 4.30 6.06
C ILE A 141 -14.51 5.62 5.60
N ILE A 142 -14.01 6.73 6.12
CA ILE A 142 -14.40 8.06 5.71
C ILE A 142 -13.69 8.42 4.39
N PRO A 143 -14.40 8.96 3.39
CA PRO A 143 -13.79 9.48 2.17
C PRO A 143 -12.68 10.49 2.48
N VAL A 144 -11.56 10.38 1.76
CA VAL A 144 -10.43 11.28 1.93
C VAL A 144 -10.63 12.47 0.99
N ARG A 145 -11.06 13.59 1.55
CA ARG A 145 -11.30 14.82 0.77
C ARG A 145 -10.03 15.36 0.13
N GLU A 146 -10.22 16.14 -0.92
CA GLU A 146 -9.14 16.80 -1.66
C GLU A 146 -8.16 17.53 -0.74
N TYR A 147 -6.86 17.31 -0.97
CA TYR A 147 -5.75 17.92 -0.21
C TYR A 147 -5.77 17.68 1.31
N LEU A 148 -6.53 16.70 1.79
CA LEU A 148 -6.67 16.38 3.21
C LEU A 148 -6.14 15.00 3.55
N SER A 149 -6.01 14.74 4.85
CA SER A 149 -5.71 13.42 5.40
C SER A 149 -6.91 12.89 6.18
N SER A 150 -7.21 11.61 6.02
CA SER A 150 -8.15 10.89 6.88
C SER A 150 -7.41 10.23 8.03
N TYR A 151 -8.06 10.15 9.20
CA TYR A 151 -7.54 9.44 10.37
C TYR A 151 -8.62 8.49 10.86
N GLU A 152 -8.36 7.19 10.73
CA GLU A 152 -9.23 6.13 11.22
C GLU A 152 -8.57 5.46 12.42
N MET A 153 -9.34 5.20 13.47
CA MET A 153 -8.82 4.63 14.71
C MET A 153 -9.68 3.45 15.17
N TRP A 154 -9.03 2.37 15.57
CA TRP A 154 -9.70 1.19 16.11
C TRP A 154 -9.10 0.81 17.47
N PRO A 155 -9.94 0.48 18.48
CA PRO A 155 -9.46 0.05 19.80
C PRO A 155 -8.98 -1.41 19.82
N ASP A 156 -9.26 -2.18 18.76
CA ASP A 156 -8.83 -3.56 18.64
C ASP A 156 -7.41 -3.66 18.06
N VAL A 157 -6.63 -4.66 18.49
CA VAL A 157 -5.35 -4.97 17.85
C VAL A 157 -5.61 -5.60 16.47
N ILE A 158 -5.10 -4.94 15.42
CA ILE A 158 -5.27 -5.36 14.02
C ILE A 158 -3.94 -5.88 13.51
N GLY A 159 -3.92 -7.12 13.05
CA GLY A 159 -2.72 -7.75 12.50
C GLY A 159 -2.36 -7.22 11.12
N THR A 160 -3.38 -6.95 10.29
CA THR A 160 -3.21 -6.41 8.93
C THR A 160 -4.50 -5.74 8.47
N ILE A 161 -4.37 -4.76 7.57
CA ILE A 161 -5.48 -4.08 6.90
C ILE A 161 -5.36 -4.25 5.38
N VAL A 162 -6.51 -4.39 4.73
CA VAL A 162 -6.64 -4.47 3.28
C VAL A 162 -7.50 -3.31 2.80
N LEU A 163 -7.00 -2.53 1.85
CA LEU A 163 -7.71 -1.41 1.21
C LEU A 163 -7.99 -1.76 -0.25
N TYR A 164 -9.21 -1.52 -0.72
CA TYR A 164 -9.65 -1.97 -2.05
C TYR A 164 -10.78 -1.11 -2.61
N ASP A 165 -11.10 -1.30 -3.89
CA ASP A 165 -12.14 -0.54 -4.61
C ASP A 165 -11.90 0.98 -4.57
N PHE A 166 -10.68 1.42 -4.87
CA PHE A 166 -10.36 2.85 -4.95
C PHE A 166 -11.07 3.52 -6.13
N MET A 167 -11.68 4.67 -5.86
CA MET A 167 -12.35 5.51 -6.87
C MET A 167 -12.29 6.99 -6.47
N TYR A 168 -12.41 7.88 -7.46
CA TYR A 168 -12.71 9.28 -7.20
C TYR A 168 -14.21 9.46 -7.00
N ALA A 169 -14.59 10.28 -6.02
CA ALA A 169 -15.98 10.73 -5.87
C ALA A 169 -16.21 12.02 -6.68
N ASP A 170 -17.40 12.11 -7.27
CA ASP A 170 -17.93 13.29 -7.96
C ASP A 170 -18.32 14.43 -7.01
#